data_AF-A0AAU5PYX4-F1
#
_entry.id   AF-A0AAU5PYX4-F1
#
_cell.length_a   1.000
_cell.length_b   1.000
_cell.length_c   1.000
_cell.angle_alpha   90.00
_cell.angle_beta   90.00
_cell.angle_gamma   90.00
#
_symmetry.space_group_name_H-M   'P 1'
#
loop_
_entity.id
_entity.type
_entity.pdbx_description
1 polymer ?
#
loop_
_entity_poly.entity_id
_entity_poly.type
_entity_poly.pdbx_seq_one_letter_code
_entity_poly.pdbx_strand_id
1 'polypeptide(L)'
;MARPYHPGPKRFVFAADDGDDQQVSVGDPQEAYVAFSAFFRGRDSGTYTISEEPAGQSLVLMPGQGVISRIDGGDRPRSEYLQVDRGNRYLPSAMLFFENGYAGLDRFGQWFPDPADLDASPEARGAARAATFTTEAAAIREVGRIWADSGFVDPSDRYHVFFDSRDADDDRAERAELLTLIAFLGLERVDAPAGAARGEVWVRTDARLDAESARWS
;
A
#
# COMPACT_ATOMS: atom_id res chain seq x y z
N MET A 1 -13.34 -27.15 -16.46
CA MET A 1 -12.58 -26.07 -17.14
C MET A 1 -13.32 -24.77 -16.86
N ALA A 2 -12.74 -23.88 -16.06
CA ALA A 2 -13.33 -22.56 -15.82
C ALA A 2 -13.30 -21.75 -17.12
N ARG A 3 -14.41 -21.13 -17.50
CA ARG A 3 -14.45 -20.18 -18.63
C ARG A 3 -13.46 -19.05 -18.34
N PRO A 4 -12.65 -18.59 -19.31
CA PRO A 4 -11.92 -17.35 -19.18
C PRO A 4 -12.93 -16.24 -18.85
N TYR A 5 -12.81 -15.66 -17.66
CA TYR A 5 -13.57 -14.49 -17.29
C TYR A 5 -13.04 -13.33 -18.11
N HIS A 6 -13.81 -12.90 -19.11
CA HIS A 6 -13.60 -11.62 -19.77
C HIS A 6 -14.40 -10.60 -18.97
N PRO A 7 -13.79 -9.75 -18.13
CA PRO A 7 -14.52 -8.65 -17.54
C PRO A 7 -15.07 -7.83 -18.72
N GLY A 8 -16.40 -7.67 -18.77
CA GLY A 8 -16.98 -6.61 -19.57
C GLY A 8 -16.39 -5.26 -19.14
N PRO A 9 -16.65 -4.17 -19.89
CA PRO A 9 -16.08 -2.88 -19.54
C PRO A 9 -16.40 -2.53 -18.09
N LYS A 10 -15.37 -2.27 -17.29
CA LYS A 10 -15.55 -1.79 -15.91
C LYS A 10 -16.10 -0.37 -15.98
N ARG A 11 -17.01 -0.04 -15.07
CA ARG A 11 -17.60 1.29 -14.98
C ARG A 11 -17.19 1.91 -13.66
N PHE A 12 -16.52 3.05 -13.76
CA PHE A 12 -16.11 3.85 -12.62
C PHE A 12 -16.84 5.19 -12.61
N VAL A 13 -17.06 5.71 -11.41
CA VAL A 13 -17.46 7.09 -11.17
C VAL A 13 -16.33 7.78 -10.42
N PHE A 14 -15.81 8.86 -10.98
CA PHE A 14 -14.85 9.73 -10.33
C PHE A 14 -15.62 10.93 -9.79
N ALA A 15 -15.51 11.19 -8.50
CA ALA A 15 -16.15 12.32 -7.84
C ALA A 15 -15.09 13.16 -7.11
N ALA A 16 -15.34 14.47 -7.02
CA ALA A 16 -14.57 15.40 -6.22
C ALA A 16 -15.55 16.25 -5.38
N ASP A 17 -15.05 16.89 -4.31
CA ASP A 17 -15.89 17.72 -3.44
C ASP A 17 -16.42 19.02 -4.10
N ASP A 18 -16.02 19.29 -5.34
CA ASP A 18 -16.52 20.37 -6.19
C ASP A 18 -17.84 20.03 -6.91
N GLY A 19 -18.27 18.76 -6.84
CA GLY A 19 -19.51 18.26 -7.45
C GLY A 19 -19.39 17.88 -8.93
N ASP A 20 -18.19 17.85 -9.50
CA ASP A 20 -17.95 17.43 -10.89
C ASP A 20 -17.72 15.91 -10.99
N ASP A 21 -18.82 15.16 -11.01
CA ASP A 21 -18.79 13.71 -11.15
C ASP A 21 -18.60 13.27 -12.61
N GLN A 22 -17.58 12.46 -12.88
CA GLN A 22 -17.28 11.90 -14.20
C GLN A 22 -17.48 10.39 -14.21
N GLN A 23 -18.36 9.90 -15.08
CA GLN A 23 -18.51 8.46 -15.34
C GLN A 23 -17.58 8.00 -16.45
N VAL A 24 -16.89 6.89 -16.24
CA VAL A 24 -15.94 6.34 -17.20
C VAL A 24 -16.18 4.84 -17.36
N SER A 25 -16.32 4.39 -18.61
CA SER A 25 -16.40 2.97 -18.96
C SER A 25 -15.12 2.59 -19.70
N VAL A 26 -14.40 1.59 -19.20
CA VAL A 26 -13.05 1.24 -19.68
C VAL A 26 -12.94 -0.25 -19.96
N GLY A 27 -12.15 -0.59 -20.97
CA GLY A 27 -11.84 -1.99 -21.32
C GLY A 27 -10.73 -2.59 -20.46
N ASP A 28 -9.85 -1.75 -19.91
CA ASP A 28 -8.73 -2.17 -19.08
C ASP A 28 -8.39 -1.14 -17.96
N PRO A 29 -7.63 -1.56 -16.91
CA PRO A 29 -7.26 -0.69 -15.80
C PRO A 29 -6.38 0.52 -16.18
N GLN A 30 -5.57 0.42 -17.24
CA GLN A 30 -4.68 1.49 -17.66
C GLN A 30 -5.46 2.66 -18.26
N GLU A 31 -6.52 2.38 -19.03
CA GLU A 31 -7.47 3.40 -19.49
C GLU A 31 -8.11 4.16 -18.31
N ALA A 32 -8.50 3.42 -17.26
CA ALA A 32 -9.07 4.00 -16.03
C ALA A 32 -8.06 4.94 -15.34
N TYR A 33 -6.81 4.48 -15.22
CA TYR A 33 -5.73 5.23 -14.63
C TYR A 33 -5.42 6.53 -15.37
N VAL A 34 -5.40 6.50 -16.71
CA VAL A 34 -5.17 7.70 -17.53
C VAL A 34 -6.31 8.69 -17.36
N ALA A 35 -7.56 8.22 -17.39
CA ALA A 35 -8.74 9.07 -17.19
C ALA A 35 -8.74 9.69 -15.79
N PHE A 36 -8.47 8.90 -14.75
CA PHE A 36 -8.41 9.39 -13.37
C PHE A 36 -7.23 10.34 -13.14
N SER A 37 -6.07 10.06 -13.72
CA SER A 37 -4.90 10.96 -13.64
C SER A 37 -5.20 12.33 -14.25
N ALA A 38 -5.99 12.38 -15.33
CA ALA A 38 -6.44 13.63 -15.92
C ALA A 38 -7.49 14.34 -15.05
N PHE A 39 -8.43 13.59 -14.46
CA PHE A 39 -9.43 14.08 -13.51
C PHE A 39 -8.79 14.67 -12.24
N PHE A 40 -7.74 14.02 -11.74
CA PHE A 40 -7.01 14.39 -10.52
C PHE A 40 -6.06 15.57 -10.75
N ARG A 41 -5.41 15.64 -11.92
CA ARG A 41 -4.39 16.66 -12.21
C ARG A 41 -5.01 18.04 -12.44
N GLY A 42 -4.57 19.02 -11.66
CA GLY A 42 -4.96 20.42 -11.84
C GLY A 42 -6.27 20.80 -11.13
N ARG A 43 -6.87 19.85 -10.39
CA ARG A 43 -7.91 20.15 -9.41
C ARG A 43 -7.29 20.27 -8.02
N ASP A 44 -7.83 21.19 -7.24
CA ASP A 44 -7.48 21.40 -5.84
C ASP A 44 -8.72 21.07 -4.99
N SER A 45 -9.02 19.78 -4.91
CA SER A 45 -10.09 19.22 -4.11
C SER A 45 -9.52 18.53 -2.87
N GLY A 46 -10.23 18.63 -1.75
CA GLY A 46 -9.84 17.98 -0.50
C GLY A 46 -10.08 16.48 -0.51
N THR A 47 -11.00 16.00 -1.36
CA THR A 47 -11.41 14.60 -1.45
C THR A 47 -11.72 14.18 -2.88
N TYR A 48 -11.15 13.05 -3.31
CA TYR A 48 -11.44 12.40 -4.58
C TYR A 48 -11.98 11.00 -4.33
N THR A 49 -13.08 10.61 -4.98
CA THR A 49 -13.64 9.26 -4.85
C THR A 49 -13.62 8.56 -6.20
N ILE A 50 -13.20 7.30 -6.21
CA ILE A 50 -13.32 6.37 -7.32
C ILE A 50 -14.30 5.29 -6.87
N SER A 51 -15.44 5.16 -7.54
CA SER A 51 -16.44 4.13 -7.23
C SER A 51 -16.61 3.15 -8.38
N GLU A 52 -16.49 1.86 -8.12
CA GLU A 52 -16.92 0.79 -9.03
C GLU A 52 -18.35 0.37 -8.67
N GLU A 53 -19.34 1.10 -9.19
CA GLU A 53 -20.75 0.92 -8.81
C GLU A 53 -21.26 -0.53 -8.91
N PRO A 54 -20.94 -1.32 -9.97
CA PRO A 54 -21.42 -2.70 -10.07
C PRO A 54 -20.87 -3.61 -8.96
N ALA A 55 -19.67 -3.31 -8.45
CA ALA A 55 -19.05 -4.05 -7.36
C ALA A 55 -19.40 -3.47 -5.98
N GLY A 56 -19.94 -2.24 -5.93
CA GLY A 56 -20.21 -1.52 -4.70
C GLY A 56 -18.95 -1.10 -3.95
N GLN A 57 -17.79 -1.05 -4.62
CA GLN A 57 -16.50 -0.74 -3.98
C GLN A 57 -16.08 0.69 -4.28
N SER A 58 -15.39 1.32 -3.34
CA SER A 58 -14.86 2.66 -3.53
C SER A 58 -13.46 2.84 -2.94
N LEU A 59 -12.69 3.71 -3.58
CA LEU A 59 -11.44 4.26 -3.09
C LEU A 59 -11.60 5.77 -2.91
N VAL A 60 -11.31 6.28 -1.71
CA VAL A 60 -11.42 7.69 -1.35
C VAL A 60 -10.02 8.21 -1.03
N LEU A 61 -9.56 9.20 -1.77
CA LEU A 61 -8.28 9.87 -1.58
C LEU A 61 -8.56 11.20 -0.89
N MET A 62 -7.92 11.47 0.26
CA MET A 62 -8.07 12.71 1.01
C MET A 62 -6.71 13.43 1.14
N PRO A 63 -6.19 14.05 0.06
CA PRO A 63 -4.87 14.68 0.07
C PRO A 63 -4.69 15.72 1.16
N GLY A 64 -5.74 16.51 1.44
CA GLY A 64 -5.71 17.53 2.50
C GLY A 64 -5.58 16.97 3.92
N GLN A 65 -5.90 15.68 4.11
CA GLN A 65 -5.78 14.98 5.39
C GLN A 65 -4.60 14.01 5.42
N GLY A 66 -3.99 13.72 4.26
CA GLY A 66 -2.94 12.70 4.18
C GLY A 66 -3.47 11.29 4.37
N VAL A 67 -4.70 11.00 3.93
CA VAL A 67 -5.37 9.70 4.18
C VAL A 67 -5.92 9.12 2.88
N ILE A 68 -5.87 7.80 2.78
CA ILE A 68 -6.64 7.03 1.80
C ILE A 68 -7.63 6.16 2.57
N SER A 69 -8.87 6.06 2.08
CA SER A 69 -9.87 5.13 2.59
C SER A 69 -10.34 4.20 1.49
N ARG A 70 -10.51 2.92 1.81
CA ARG A 70 -11.12 1.93 0.91
C ARG A 70 -12.41 1.42 1.51
N ILE A 71 -13.40 1.17 0.66
CA ILE A 71 -14.75 0.81 1.06
C ILE A 71 -15.21 -0.41 0.27
N ASP A 72 -15.68 -1.43 0.98
CA ASP A 72 -16.40 -2.58 0.41
C ASP A 72 -17.89 -2.45 0.75
N GLY A 73 -18.72 -2.07 -0.23
CA GLY A 73 -20.12 -1.68 -0.05
C GLY A 73 -21.13 -2.83 -0.12
N GLY A 74 -20.78 -4.01 0.40
CA GLY A 74 -21.74 -5.10 0.60
C GLY A 74 -22.80 -4.79 1.68
N ASP A 75 -23.58 -5.80 2.09
CA ASP A 75 -24.67 -5.68 3.09
C ASP A 75 -24.22 -5.05 4.42
N ARG A 76 -22.92 -5.10 4.72
CA ARG A 76 -22.28 -4.38 5.81
C ARG A 76 -21.08 -3.62 5.25
N PRO A 77 -21.24 -2.34 4.92
CA PRO A 77 -20.15 -1.53 4.39
C PRO A 77 -18.97 -1.57 5.36
N ARG A 78 -17.79 -1.88 4.83
CA ARG A 78 -16.54 -1.86 5.60
C ARG A 78 -15.63 -0.79 5.03
N SER A 79 -15.22 0.13 5.88
CA SER A 79 -14.22 1.13 5.57
C SER A 79 -12.93 0.79 6.28
N GLU A 80 -11.82 0.94 5.57
CA GLU A 80 -10.49 0.87 6.13
C GLU A 80 -9.69 2.09 5.68
N TYR A 81 -8.74 2.51 6.51
CA TYR A 81 -8.03 3.77 6.38
C TYR A 81 -6.53 3.53 6.40
N LEU A 82 -5.80 4.27 5.58
CA LEU A 82 -4.36 4.24 5.45
C LEU A 82 -3.82 5.65 5.58
N GLN A 83 -2.84 5.84 6.47
CA GLN A 83 -2.07 7.08 6.51
C GLN A 83 -1.13 7.14 5.30
N VAL A 84 -1.11 8.27 4.62
CA VAL A 84 -0.21 8.55 3.50
C VAL A 84 0.99 9.31 4.01
N ASP A 85 2.11 8.60 4.19
CA ASP A 85 3.38 9.21 4.58
C ASP A 85 4.10 9.86 3.37
N ARG A 86 3.72 9.49 2.14
CA ARG A 86 4.25 10.06 0.89
C ARG A 86 3.15 10.46 -0.08
N GLY A 87 3.14 11.72 -0.54
CA GLY A 87 2.14 12.22 -1.51
C GLY A 87 2.10 11.46 -2.85
N ASN A 88 3.13 10.67 -3.19
CA ASN A 88 3.14 9.84 -4.38
C ASN A 88 2.32 8.54 -4.27
N ARG A 89 1.70 8.23 -3.11
CA ARG A 89 0.91 7.00 -2.90
C ARG A 89 -0.51 7.04 -3.48
N TYR A 90 -1.05 8.23 -3.75
CA TYR A 90 -2.43 8.38 -4.26
C TYR A 90 -2.65 7.72 -5.62
N LEU A 91 -1.87 8.09 -6.64
CA LEU A 91 -2.03 7.53 -7.99
C LEU A 91 -1.72 6.02 -8.08
N PRO A 92 -0.66 5.50 -7.44
CA PRO A 92 -0.44 4.05 -7.35
C PRO A 92 -1.60 3.31 -6.69
N SER A 93 -2.20 3.85 -5.62
CA SER A 93 -3.37 3.22 -4.99
C SER A 93 -4.58 3.14 -5.94
N ALA A 94 -4.79 4.18 -6.75
CA ALA A 94 -5.83 4.18 -7.77
C ALA A 94 -5.60 3.09 -8.82
N MET A 95 -4.35 2.90 -9.28
CA MET A 95 -3.99 1.83 -10.22
C MET A 95 -4.33 0.45 -9.66
N LEU A 96 -3.90 0.15 -8.43
CA LEU A 96 -4.18 -1.14 -7.77
C LEU A 96 -5.69 -1.40 -7.62
N PHE A 97 -6.46 -0.34 -7.33
CA PHE A 97 -7.91 -0.42 -7.26
C PHE A 97 -8.55 -0.68 -8.64
N PHE A 98 -8.08 -0.05 -9.71
CA PHE A 98 -8.60 -0.32 -11.04
C PHE A 98 -8.35 -1.76 -11.49
N GLU A 99 -7.19 -2.31 -11.15
CA GLU A 99 -6.85 -3.70 -11.45
C GLU A 99 -7.72 -4.68 -10.67
N ASN A 100 -7.74 -4.53 -9.34
CA ASN A 100 -8.14 -5.60 -8.42
C ASN A 100 -9.19 -5.17 -7.37
N GLY A 101 -9.75 -3.97 -7.49
CA GLY A 101 -10.77 -3.43 -6.59
C GLY A 101 -10.26 -3.27 -5.16
N TYR A 102 -11.17 -3.41 -4.19
CA TYR A 102 -10.89 -3.30 -2.75
C TYR A 102 -9.72 -4.21 -2.30
N ALA A 103 -9.75 -5.47 -2.73
CA ALA A 103 -8.77 -6.48 -2.34
C ALA A 103 -7.39 -6.25 -2.97
N GLY A 104 -7.32 -5.51 -4.09
CA GLY A 104 -6.07 -5.08 -4.71
C GLY A 104 -5.16 -4.28 -3.78
N LEU A 105 -5.77 -3.61 -2.80
CA LEU A 105 -5.09 -2.75 -1.85
C LEU A 105 -4.65 -3.50 -0.58
N ASP A 106 -4.95 -4.79 -0.40
CA ASP A 106 -4.67 -5.52 0.86
C ASP A 106 -3.20 -5.47 1.28
N ARG A 107 -2.29 -5.28 0.32
CA ARG A 107 -0.85 -5.22 0.54
C ARG A 107 -0.28 -3.80 0.50
N PHE A 108 -1.12 -2.82 0.20
CA PHE A 108 -0.76 -1.42 0.05
C PHE A 108 -0.76 -0.72 1.40
N GLY A 109 0.35 -0.80 2.13
CA GLY A 109 0.50 -0.16 3.44
C GLY A 109 -0.28 -0.81 4.59
N GLN A 110 -0.39 -0.07 5.70
CA GLN A 110 -1.10 -0.50 6.92
C GLN A 110 -2.53 0.03 6.93
N TRP A 111 -3.51 -0.85 6.70
CA TRP A 111 -4.94 -0.52 6.77
C TRP A 111 -5.49 -0.68 8.20
N PHE A 112 -6.24 0.33 8.64
CA PHE A 112 -6.89 0.39 9.95
C PHE A 112 -8.41 0.46 9.80
N PRO A 113 -9.19 -0.27 10.61
CA PRO A 113 -10.65 -0.24 10.53
C PRO A 113 -11.26 1.04 11.11
N ASP A 114 -10.57 1.69 12.05
CA ASP A 114 -11.03 2.92 12.71
C ASP A 114 -10.07 4.07 12.33
N PRO A 115 -10.58 5.22 11.84
CA PRO A 115 -9.72 6.37 11.55
C PRO A 115 -9.01 6.91 12.81
N ALA A 116 -9.53 6.69 14.02
CA ALA A 116 -8.87 7.09 15.25
C ALA A 116 -7.54 6.35 15.49
N ASP A 117 -7.35 5.17 14.89
CA ASP A 117 -6.07 4.45 14.96
C ASP A 117 -4.94 5.24 14.25
N LEU A 118 -5.28 6.17 13.35
CA LEU A 118 -4.31 7.03 12.67
C LEU A 118 -3.74 8.13 13.59
N ASP A 119 -4.40 8.45 14.71
CA ASP A 119 -3.94 9.48 15.65
C ASP A 119 -2.71 9.05 16.46
N ALA A 120 -2.43 7.74 16.54
CA ALA A 120 -1.24 7.23 17.18
C ALA A 120 0.03 7.63 16.40
N SER A 121 1.17 7.78 17.09
CA SER A 121 2.43 8.08 16.40
C SER A 121 2.80 6.97 15.41
N PRO A 122 3.53 7.28 14.32
CA PRO A 122 3.96 6.26 13.36
C PRO A 122 4.63 5.05 14.02
N GLU A 123 5.51 5.28 14.99
CA GLU A 123 6.19 4.22 15.72
C GLU A 123 5.23 3.35 16.55
N ALA A 124 4.22 3.96 17.17
CA ALA A 124 3.22 3.23 17.94
C ALA A 124 2.34 2.38 17.02
N ARG A 125 1.93 2.91 15.86
CA ARG A 125 1.17 2.16 14.85
C ARG A 125 1.98 0.98 14.32
N GLY A 126 3.24 1.20 13.95
CA GLY A 126 4.14 0.15 13.47
C GLY A 126 4.35 -0.95 14.51
N ALA A 127 4.58 -0.59 15.77
CA ALA A 127 4.72 -1.57 16.86
C ALA A 127 3.43 -2.34 17.12
N ALA A 128 2.27 -1.67 17.14
CA ALA A 128 0.97 -2.30 17.33
C ALA A 128 0.65 -3.28 16.20
N ARG A 129 0.95 -2.90 14.95
CA ARG A 129 0.81 -3.76 13.78
C ARG A 129 1.72 -4.99 13.88
N ALA A 130 3.00 -4.80 14.18
CA ALA A 130 3.95 -5.89 14.36
C ALA A 130 3.49 -6.90 15.44
N ALA A 131 2.88 -6.41 16.52
CA ALA A 131 2.37 -7.25 17.61
C ALA A 131 1.21 -8.18 17.20
N THR A 132 0.55 -7.92 16.05
CA THR A 132 -0.50 -8.82 15.52
C THR A 132 0.08 -10.12 14.92
N PHE A 133 1.37 -10.13 14.58
CA PHE A 133 2.05 -11.27 13.98
C PHE A 133 2.66 -12.16 15.05
N THR A 134 1.86 -13.08 15.57
CA THR A 134 2.26 -13.96 16.69
C THR A 134 3.00 -15.23 16.27
N THR A 135 3.18 -15.46 14.96
CA THR A 135 3.87 -16.64 14.43
C THR A 135 4.98 -16.21 13.46
N GLU A 136 6.06 -16.98 13.44
CA GLU A 136 7.20 -16.75 12.53
C GLU A 136 6.76 -16.68 11.07
N ALA A 137 5.92 -17.63 10.63
CA ALA A 137 5.43 -17.67 9.25
C ALA A 137 4.55 -16.46 8.88
N ALA A 138 3.84 -15.86 9.84
CA ALA A 138 3.09 -14.63 9.59
C ALA A 138 4.01 -13.41 9.54
N ALA A 139 4.98 -13.33 10.45
CA ALA A 139 5.97 -12.26 10.47
C ALA A 139 6.87 -12.27 9.22
N ILE A 140 7.33 -13.43 8.75
CA ILE A 140 8.13 -13.57 7.52
C ILE A 140 7.33 -13.08 6.28
N ARG A 141 6.04 -13.45 6.19
CA ARG A 141 5.17 -12.95 5.11
C ARG A 141 5.00 -11.43 5.15
N GLU A 142 4.87 -10.85 6.34
CA GLU A 142 4.72 -9.40 6.49
C GLU A 142 6.00 -8.64 6.16
N VAL A 143 7.15 -9.06 6.69
CA VAL A 143 8.47 -8.50 6.32
C VAL A 143 8.61 -8.49 4.81
N GLY A 144 8.26 -9.61 4.21
CA GLY A 144 8.39 -9.73 2.80
C GLY A 144 7.38 -8.92 1.95
N ARG A 145 6.16 -8.67 2.46
CA ARG A 145 5.24 -7.66 1.89
C ARG A 145 5.91 -6.29 1.86
N ILE A 146 6.53 -5.88 2.98
CA ILE A 146 7.24 -4.59 3.09
C ILE A 146 8.40 -4.54 2.08
N TRP A 147 9.14 -5.64 1.91
CA TRP A 147 10.20 -5.73 0.92
C TRP A 147 9.69 -5.62 -0.51
N ALA A 148 8.56 -6.25 -0.85
CA ALA A 148 8.01 -6.21 -2.21
C ALA A 148 7.57 -4.81 -2.67
N ASP A 149 7.26 -3.90 -1.74
CA ASP A 149 6.83 -2.54 -2.07
C ASP A 149 7.98 -1.64 -2.55
N SER A 150 9.17 -1.76 -1.96
CA SER A 150 10.29 -0.84 -2.22
C SER A 150 11.69 -1.40 -1.97
N GLY A 151 11.79 -2.71 -1.75
CA GLY A 151 13.03 -3.39 -1.43
C GLY A 151 13.74 -3.97 -2.64
N PHE A 152 15.03 -4.21 -2.47
CA PHE A 152 15.88 -4.87 -3.46
C PHE A 152 16.92 -5.75 -2.76
N VAL A 153 17.57 -6.63 -3.52
CA VAL A 153 18.77 -7.34 -3.07
C VAL A 153 19.97 -6.49 -3.49
N ASP A 154 20.87 -6.22 -2.56
CA ASP A 154 22.06 -5.42 -2.86
C ASP A 154 22.93 -6.11 -3.94
N PRO A 155 23.73 -5.37 -4.73
CA PRO A 155 24.53 -5.95 -5.82
C PRO A 155 25.54 -7.03 -5.41
N SER A 156 25.86 -7.17 -4.13
CA SER A 156 26.72 -8.24 -3.61
C SER A 156 25.97 -9.54 -3.27
N ASP A 157 24.64 -9.55 -3.37
CA ASP A 157 23.74 -10.64 -2.96
C ASP A 157 23.87 -11.02 -1.49
N ARG A 158 24.28 -10.08 -0.62
CA ARG A 158 24.50 -10.33 0.82
C ARG A 158 23.45 -9.69 1.71
N TYR A 159 22.72 -8.71 1.18
CA TYR A 159 21.74 -7.97 1.96
C TYR A 159 20.41 -7.79 1.21
N HIS A 160 19.31 -7.99 1.93
CA HIS A 160 18.03 -7.41 1.57
C HIS A 160 17.99 -5.96 2.07
N VAL A 161 17.75 -5.05 1.15
CA VAL A 161 17.57 -3.63 1.45
C VAL A 161 16.07 -3.34 1.39
N PHE A 162 15.54 -2.76 2.46
CA PHE A 162 14.15 -2.32 2.57
C PHE A 162 14.11 -0.80 2.53
N PHE A 163 13.02 -0.26 1.96
CA PHE A 163 12.78 1.17 1.79
C PHE A 163 13.87 1.84 0.94
N ASP A 164 13.68 1.92 -0.37
CA ASP A 164 14.47 2.77 -1.29
C ASP A 164 14.14 4.28 -1.08
N SER A 165 14.01 4.71 0.17
CA SER A 165 13.59 6.05 0.53
C SER A 165 14.76 6.96 0.84
N ARG A 166 14.73 8.17 0.27
CA ARG A 166 15.78 9.18 0.49
C ARG A 166 15.83 9.64 1.94
N ASP A 167 14.69 9.64 2.64
CA ASP A 167 14.55 10.09 4.02
C ASP A 167 14.05 8.98 4.96
N ALA A 168 14.47 9.03 6.22
CA ALA A 168 13.99 8.17 7.30
C ALA A 168 12.62 8.61 7.84
N ASP A 169 12.20 9.84 7.52
CA ASP A 169 10.85 10.32 7.81
C ASP A 169 9.79 9.74 6.85
N ASP A 170 10.22 9.18 5.73
CA ASP A 170 9.34 8.44 4.84
C ASP A 170 9.00 7.05 5.46
N ASP A 171 7.74 6.63 5.33
CA ASP A 171 7.24 5.31 5.75
C ASP A 171 7.54 4.95 7.23
N ARG A 172 7.61 5.94 8.13
CA ARG A 172 8.00 5.73 9.54
C ARG A 172 7.22 4.62 10.23
N ALA A 173 5.93 4.47 9.94
CA ALA A 173 5.11 3.42 10.53
C ALA A 173 5.47 2.02 10.01
N GLU A 174 5.64 1.85 8.70
CA GLU A 174 6.08 0.57 8.12
C GLU A 174 7.52 0.24 8.51
N ARG A 175 8.38 1.25 8.66
CA ARG A 175 9.74 1.08 9.16
C ARG A 175 9.75 0.62 10.62
N ALA A 176 8.94 1.22 11.49
CA ALA A 176 8.83 0.79 12.89
C ALA A 176 8.26 -0.64 13.01
N GLU A 177 7.29 -1.00 12.16
CA GLU A 177 6.81 -2.37 12.02
C GLU A 177 7.95 -3.32 11.64
N LEU A 178 8.68 -3.02 10.54
CA LEU A 178 9.78 -3.84 10.06
C LEU A 178 10.84 -4.07 11.13
N LEU A 179 11.25 -3.01 11.84
CA LEU A 179 12.28 -3.11 12.88
C LEU A 179 11.84 -4.02 14.04
N THR A 180 10.56 -4.00 14.38
CA THR A 180 9.99 -4.90 15.40
C THR A 180 9.96 -6.35 14.92
N LEU A 181 9.57 -6.57 13.66
CA LEU A 181 9.52 -7.91 13.05
C LEU A 181 10.92 -8.51 12.86
N ILE A 182 11.92 -7.72 12.45
CA ILE A 182 13.32 -8.14 12.36
C ILE A 182 13.80 -8.67 13.71
N ALA A 183 13.53 -7.93 14.79
CA ALA A 183 13.91 -8.34 16.14
C ALA A 183 13.17 -9.62 16.57
N PHE A 184 11.87 -9.72 16.29
CA PHE A 184 11.07 -10.91 16.58
C PHE A 184 11.57 -12.17 15.85
N LEU A 185 12.00 -12.02 14.59
CA LEU A 185 12.48 -13.11 13.73
C LEU A 185 13.95 -13.48 13.94
N GLY A 186 14.68 -12.70 14.74
CA GLY A 186 16.12 -12.84 14.95
C GLY A 186 16.94 -12.57 13.68
N LEU A 187 16.44 -11.72 12.78
CA LEU A 187 17.14 -11.34 11.55
C LEU A 187 18.30 -10.37 11.86
N GLU A 188 19.43 -10.54 11.18
CA GLU A 188 20.61 -9.70 11.39
C GLU A 188 20.50 -8.38 10.62
N ARG A 189 20.13 -7.32 11.33
CA ARG A 189 20.23 -5.95 10.82
C ARG A 189 21.68 -5.46 10.88
N VAL A 190 22.14 -4.80 9.82
CA VAL A 190 23.45 -4.16 9.75
C VAL A 190 23.33 -2.65 9.56
N ASP A 191 24.42 -1.94 9.82
CA ASP A 191 24.52 -0.51 9.48
C ASP A 191 24.54 -0.32 7.97
N ALA A 192 23.84 0.71 7.51
CA ALA A 192 23.83 1.07 6.10
C ALA A 192 25.24 1.53 5.66
N PRO A 193 25.72 1.13 4.47
CA PRO A 193 27.01 1.55 3.96
C PRO A 193 27.05 3.05 3.68
N ALA A 194 28.26 3.61 3.57
CA ALA A 194 28.41 5.02 3.22
C ALA A 194 27.77 5.33 1.86
N GLY A 195 26.86 6.31 1.83
CA GLY A 195 26.13 6.71 0.61
C GLY A 195 24.76 6.06 0.44
N ALA A 196 24.40 5.09 1.28
CA ALA A 196 23.03 4.58 1.38
C ALA A 196 22.06 5.69 1.81
N ALA A 197 20.81 5.60 1.36
CA ALA A 197 19.79 6.54 1.79
C ALA A 197 19.44 6.35 3.27
N ARG A 198 19.02 7.43 3.94
CA ARG A 198 18.87 7.43 5.41
C ARG A 198 17.73 6.54 5.90
N GLY A 199 16.70 6.34 5.07
CA GLY A 199 15.54 5.52 5.42
C GLY A 199 15.78 4.03 5.29
N GLU A 200 16.77 3.63 4.49
CA GLU A 200 17.06 2.23 4.18
C GLU A 200 17.29 1.39 5.45
N VAL A 201 16.77 0.16 5.43
CA VAL A 201 17.04 -0.86 6.44
C VAL A 201 17.73 -2.03 5.76
N TRP A 202 18.93 -2.34 6.22
CA TRP A 202 19.79 -3.39 5.66
C TRP A 202 19.76 -4.63 6.54
N VAL A 203 19.35 -5.76 5.96
CA VAL A 203 19.25 -7.05 6.64
C VAL A 203 20.10 -8.07 5.88
N ARG A 204 20.95 -8.84 6.57
CA ARG A 204 21.70 -9.93 5.93
C ARG A 204 20.72 -10.92 5.29
N THR A 205 21.08 -11.44 4.12
CA THR A 205 20.27 -12.45 3.43
C THR A 205 19.95 -13.64 4.34
N ASP A 206 18.71 -14.10 4.27
CA ASP A 206 18.17 -15.19 5.08
C ASP A 206 17.32 -16.08 4.18
N ALA A 207 17.59 -17.39 4.19
CA ALA A 207 16.92 -18.34 3.29
C ALA A 207 15.39 -18.36 3.46
N ARG A 208 14.86 -17.98 4.63
CA ARG A 208 13.42 -17.85 4.88
C ARG A 208 12.83 -16.67 4.11
N LEU A 209 13.57 -15.56 4.04
CA LEU A 209 13.19 -14.39 3.24
C LEU A 209 13.33 -14.68 1.75
N ASP A 210 14.44 -15.28 1.32
CA ASP A 210 14.66 -15.67 -0.09
C ASP A 210 13.52 -16.55 -0.63
N ALA A 211 13.08 -17.52 0.17
CA ALA A 211 12.00 -18.43 -0.20
C ALA A 211 10.65 -17.73 -0.37
N GLU A 212 10.38 -16.67 0.39
CA GLU A 212 9.16 -15.87 0.22
C GLU A 212 9.33 -14.82 -0.89
N SER A 213 10.48 -14.15 -1.00
CA SER A 213 10.77 -13.21 -2.08
C SER A 213 10.65 -13.88 -3.46
N ALA A 214 11.14 -15.12 -3.61
CA ALA A 214 10.99 -15.90 -4.83
C ALA A 214 9.54 -16.28 -5.17
N ARG A 215 8.61 -16.21 -4.21
CA ARG A 215 7.18 -16.39 -4.47
C ARG A 215 6.51 -15.12 -4.97
N TRP A 216 7.20 -13.98 -4.91
CA TRP A 216 6.63 -12.65 -5.18
C TRP A 216 7.35 -11.87 -6.29
N SER A 217 8.51 -12.34 -6.76
CA SER A 217 9.13 -11.94 -8.04
C SER A 217 8.44 -12.63 -9.22
#